data_AF-A0A0A5G0T6-F1
#
_entry.id   AF-A0A0A5G0T6-F1
#
_cell.length_a   1.000
_cell.length_b   1.000
_cell.length_c   1.000
_cell.angle_alpha   90.00
_cell.angle_beta   90.00
_cell.angle_gamma   90.00
#
_symmetry.space_group_name_H-M   'P 1'
#
loop_
_entity.id
_entity.type
_entity.pdbx_description
1 polymer ?
#
loop_
_entity_poly.entity_id
_entity_poly.type
_entity_poly.pdbx_seq_one_letter_code
_entity_poly.pdbx_strand_id
1 'polypeptide(L)'
;MGSRWIKAAVLYFLLGVGFGIYMHATVQLQWGATHAHINVVGWLTTAIIGVIYSIYPKAGNHPLGVAHFWLYQISLPVLLFGMFAIYAKVPMMLIQICVWFGGSMLAISIILFIINVYKNVHSGSQE
;
A
#
# COMPACT_ATOMS: atom_id res chain seq x y z
N MET A 1 -15.85 3.45 -0.22
CA MET A 1 -14.40 3.59 -0.52
C MET A 1 -13.80 2.43 -1.35
N GLY A 2 -14.37 1.22 -1.38
CA GLY A 2 -13.73 0.04 -2.01
C GLY A 2 -13.31 0.21 -3.48
N SER A 3 -14.11 0.86 -4.32
CA SER A 3 -13.74 1.11 -5.73
C SER A 3 -12.48 1.97 -5.91
N ARG A 4 -12.19 2.91 -4.98
CA ARG A 4 -10.97 3.73 -5.03
C ARG A 4 -9.72 2.89 -4.72
N TRP A 5 -9.82 1.99 -3.75
CA TRP A 5 -8.78 1.01 -3.44
C TRP A 5 -8.50 0.10 -4.64
N ILE A 6 -9.53 -0.45 -5.28
CA ILE A 6 -9.37 -1.32 -6.46
C ILE A 6 -8.69 -0.56 -7.61
N LYS A 7 -9.11 0.68 -7.89
CA LYS A 7 -8.46 1.52 -8.91
C LYS A 7 -6.99 1.75 -8.58
N ALA A 8 -6.65 2.05 -7.33
CA ALA A 8 -5.27 2.21 -6.91
C ALA A 8 -4.46 0.91 -7.03
N ALA A 9 -5.03 -0.23 -6.67
CA ALA A 9 -4.38 -1.53 -6.79
C ALA A 9 -3.96 -1.80 -8.24
N VAL A 10 -4.87 -1.59 -9.20
CA VAL A 10 -4.58 -1.81 -10.63
C VAL A 10 -3.45 -0.90 -11.14
N LEU A 11 -3.35 0.33 -10.62
CA LEU A 11 -2.21 1.20 -10.94
C LEU A 11 -0.89 0.64 -10.37
N TYR A 12 -0.90 0.15 -9.13
CA TYR A 12 0.28 -0.52 -8.58
C TYR A 12 0.65 -1.80 -9.33
N PHE A 13 -0.31 -2.50 -9.93
CA PHE A 13 -0.01 -3.63 -10.81
C PHE A 13 0.84 -3.22 -11.99
N LEU A 14 0.40 -2.16 -12.67
CA LEU A 14 1.03 -1.68 -13.88
C LEU A 14 2.46 -1.26 -13.55
N LEU A 15 2.64 -0.57 -12.42
CA LEU A 15 3.96 -0.22 -11.89
C LEU A 15 4.78 -1.46 -11.54
N GLY A 16 4.19 -2.46 -10.88
CA GLY A 16 4.88 -3.68 -10.47
C GLY A 16 5.37 -4.50 -11.65
N VAL A 17 4.50 -4.74 -12.64
CA VAL A 17 4.84 -5.44 -13.89
C VAL A 17 5.90 -4.66 -14.67
N GLY A 18 5.69 -3.35 -14.87
CA GLY A 18 6.65 -2.50 -15.58
C GLY A 18 8.03 -2.49 -14.90
N PHE A 19 8.05 -2.39 -13.56
CA PHE A 19 9.29 -2.44 -12.79
C PHE A 19 9.97 -3.81 -12.86
N GLY A 20 9.19 -4.90 -12.84
CA GLY A 20 9.72 -6.26 -13.02
C GLY A 20 10.39 -6.47 -14.38
N ILE A 21 9.74 -5.99 -15.45
CA ILE A 21 10.30 -6.02 -16.81
C ILE A 21 11.61 -5.22 -16.85
N TYR A 22 11.63 -4.02 -16.28
CA TYR A 22 12.83 -3.19 -16.20
C TYR A 22 13.98 -3.89 -15.46
N MET A 23 13.73 -4.49 -14.29
CA MET A 23 14.76 -5.20 -13.52
C MET A 23 15.33 -6.37 -14.32
N HIS A 24 14.48 -7.14 -15.00
CA HIS A 24 14.92 -8.29 -15.78
C HIS A 24 15.70 -7.86 -17.03
N ALA A 25 15.21 -6.85 -17.74
CA ALA A 25 15.85 -6.31 -18.95
C ALA A 25 17.21 -5.67 -18.65
N THR A 26 17.41 -5.12 -17.46
CA THR A 26 18.68 -4.48 -17.05
C THR A 26 19.55 -5.35 -16.14
N VAL A 27 19.10 -6.57 -15.82
CA VAL A 27 19.76 -7.50 -14.89
C VAL A 27 20.00 -6.88 -13.50
N GLN A 28 19.14 -5.94 -13.09
CA GLN A 28 19.23 -5.21 -11.83
C GLN A 28 18.36 -5.86 -10.74
N LEU A 29 18.72 -7.09 -10.38
CA LEU A 29 17.94 -7.91 -9.45
C LEU A 29 18.06 -7.47 -7.98
N GLN A 30 18.98 -6.56 -7.64
CA GLN A 30 19.12 -6.01 -6.29
C GLN A 30 17.84 -5.29 -5.81
N TRP A 31 17.00 -4.79 -6.72
CA TRP A 31 15.70 -4.18 -6.39
C TRP A 31 14.57 -5.18 -6.19
N GLY A 32 14.86 -6.48 -6.09
CA GLY A 32 13.85 -7.54 -5.90
C GLY A 32 12.90 -7.26 -4.73
N ALA A 33 13.42 -6.74 -3.61
CA ALA A 33 12.59 -6.37 -2.47
C ALA A 33 11.60 -5.23 -2.80
N THR A 34 12.05 -4.19 -3.51
CA THR A 34 11.20 -3.08 -3.96
C THR A 34 10.10 -3.58 -4.89
N HIS A 35 10.45 -4.43 -5.86
CA HIS A 35 9.48 -5.04 -6.77
C HIS A 35 8.43 -5.87 -6.01
N ALA A 36 8.87 -6.70 -5.05
CA ALA A 36 7.97 -7.48 -4.22
C ALA A 36 7.02 -6.59 -3.40
N HIS A 37 7.50 -5.47 -2.83
CA HIS A 37 6.63 -4.55 -2.09
C HIS A 37 5.62 -3.85 -2.98
N ILE A 38 5.97 -3.48 -4.22
CA ILE A 38 5.00 -2.91 -5.18
C ILE A 38 3.87 -3.93 -5.45
N ASN A 39 4.21 -5.20 -5.68
CA ASN A 39 3.20 -6.22 -6.01
C ASN A 39 2.39 -6.71 -4.79
N VAL A 40 3.03 -6.91 -3.64
CA VAL A 40 2.37 -7.46 -2.45
C VAL A 40 1.64 -6.37 -1.68
N VAL A 41 2.31 -5.27 -1.34
CA VAL A 41 1.73 -4.17 -0.55
C VAL A 41 0.93 -3.26 -1.48
N GLY A 42 1.49 -2.89 -2.63
CA GLY A 42 0.80 -2.02 -3.59
C GLY A 42 -0.37 -2.68 -4.31
N TRP A 43 -0.21 -3.83 -4.96
CA TRP A 43 -1.30 -4.48 -5.69
C TRP A 43 -2.16 -5.38 -4.78
N LEU A 44 -1.58 -6.45 -4.23
CA LEU A 44 -2.36 -7.54 -3.65
C LEU A 44 -3.11 -7.10 -2.39
N THR A 45 -2.41 -6.44 -1.47
CA THR A 45 -2.99 -5.97 -0.20
C THR A 45 -4.05 -4.88 -0.46
N THR A 46 -3.74 -3.88 -1.28
CA THR A 46 -4.67 -2.82 -1.68
C THR A 46 -5.92 -3.39 -2.36
N ALA A 47 -5.78 -4.40 -3.22
CA ALA A 47 -6.91 -5.07 -3.87
C ALA A 47 -7.80 -5.78 -2.84
N ILE A 48 -7.21 -6.55 -1.92
CA ILE A 48 -7.93 -7.25 -0.85
C ILE A 48 -8.67 -6.25 0.04
N ILE A 49 -8.03 -5.15 0.47
CA ILE A 49 -8.68 -4.09 1.25
C ILE A 49 -9.83 -3.47 0.46
N GLY A 50 -9.65 -3.25 -0.85
CA GLY A 50 -10.69 -2.77 -1.73
C GLY A 50 -11.90 -3.70 -1.82
N VAL A 51 -11.67 -5.01 -1.87
CA VAL A 51 -12.72 -6.03 -1.80
C VAL A 51 -13.43 -5.99 -0.44
N ILE A 52 -12.67 -5.97 0.67
CA ILE A 52 -13.22 -5.88 2.04
C ILE A 52 -14.13 -4.65 2.17
N TYR A 53 -13.68 -3.47 1.73
CA TYR A 53 -14.49 -2.24 1.78
C TYR A 53 -15.60 -2.15 0.73
N SER A 54 -15.64 -3.07 -0.23
CA SER A 54 -16.77 -3.24 -1.14
C SER A 54 -17.84 -4.15 -0.54
N ILE A 55 -17.43 -5.22 0.16
CA ILE A 55 -18.32 -6.16 0.87
C ILE A 55 -18.87 -5.53 2.16
N TYR A 56 -18.07 -4.73 2.87
CA TYR A 56 -18.44 -4.04 4.10
C TYR A 56 -18.38 -2.50 3.91
N PRO A 57 -19.37 -1.90 3.21
CA PRO A 57 -19.37 -0.45 2.94
C PRO A 57 -19.33 0.43 4.19
N LYS A 58 -19.91 -0.04 5.31
CA LYS A 58 -19.84 0.66 6.61
C LYS A 58 -18.39 0.88 7.05
N ALA A 59 -17.57 -0.16 7.01
CA ALA A 59 -16.14 -0.04 7.32
C ALA A 59 -15.42 0.88 6.33
N GLY A 60 -15.72 0.79 5.03
CA GLY A 60 -15.09 1.62 4.01
C GLY A 60 -15.43 3.12 4.13
N ASN A 61 -16.65 3.47 4.53
CA ASN A 61 -17.10 4.86 4.60
C ASN A 61 -16.96 5.49 6.00
N HIS A 62 -16.60 4.69 7.02
CA HIS A 62 -16.30 5.17 8.36
C HIS A 62 -15.05 6.08 8.35
N PRO A 63 -14.95 7.12 9.20
CA PRO A 63 -13.81 8.04 9.23
C PRO A 63 -12.45 7.36 9.35
N LEU A 64 -12.35 6.27 10.14
CA LEU A 64 -11.13 5.47 10.23
C LEU A 64 -10.75 4.80 8.90
N GLY A 65 -11.73 4.33 8.12
CA GLY A 65 -11.50 3.74 6.80
C GLY A 65 -11.06 4.78 5.76
N VAL A 66 -11.57 6.01 5.87
CA VAL A 66 -11.13 7.14 5.02
C VAL A 66 -9.71 7.58 5.38
N ALA A 67 -9.41 7.71 6.67
CA ALA A 67 -8.06 8.05 7.16
C ALA A 67 -7.05 6.97 6.77
N HIS A 68 -7.40 5.69 6.95
CA HIS A 68 -6.61 4.54 6.49
C HIS A 68 -6.30 4.64 4.98
N PHE A 69 -7.29 4.91 4.13
CA PHE A 69 -7.05 5.05 2.68
C PHE A 69 -6.00 6.11 2.37
N TRP A 70 -6.17 7.34 2.85
CA TRP A 70 -5.23 8.41 2.52
C TRP A 70 -3.85 8.19 3.11
N LEU A 71 -3.79 7.75 4.37
CA LEU A 71 -2.52 7.48 5.02
C LEU A 71 -1.78 6.35 4.29
N TYR A 72 -2.47 5.26 3.91
CA TYR A 72 -1.87 4.16 3.17
C TYR A 72 -1.33 4.61 1.80
N GLN A 73 -2.16 5.31 1.03
CA GLN A 73 -1.85 5.71 -0.34
C GLN A 73 -0.76 6.79 -0.43
N ILE A 74 -0.53 7.58 0.63
CA ILE A 74 0.57 8.55 0.70
C ILE A 74 1.84 7.88 1.24
N SER A 75 1.72 7.05 2.26
CA SER A 75 2.88 6.42 2.91
C SER A 75 3.58 5.42 2.01
N LEU A 76 2.81 4.64 1.25
CA LEU A 76 3.36 3.58 0.42
C LEU A 76 4.27 4.12 -0.68
N PRO A 77 3.91 5.14 -1.49
CA PRO A 77 4.84 5.75 -2.45
C PRO A 77 6.12 6.29 -1.79
N VAL A 78 6.02 6.91 -0.61
CA VAL A 78 7.19 7.42 0.13
C VAL A 78 8.13 6.27 0.51
N LEU A 79 7.58 5.17 1.04
CA LEU A 79 8.34 3.97 1.36
C LEU A 79 8.99 3.35 0.11
N LEU A 80 8.22 3.16 -0.97
CA LEU A 80 8.69 2.56 -2.22
C LEU A 80 9.79 3.40 -2.87
N PHE A 81 9.67 4.72 -2.84
CA PHE A 81 10.72 5.63 -3.30
C PHE A 81 12.00 5.45 -2.47
N GLY A 82 11.88 5.42 -1.14
CA GLY A 82 13.01 5.15 -0.25
C GLY A 82 13.69 3.82 -0.56
N MET A 83 12.93 2.74 -0.78
CA MET A 83 13.46 1.42 -1.12
C MET A 83 14.15 1.40 -2.49
N PHE A 84 13.59 2.06 -3.51
CA PHE A 84 14.24 2.21 -4.80
C PHE A 84 15.57 2.99 -4.67
N ALA A 85 15.55 4.07 -3.90
CA ALA A 85 16.68 4.97 -3.70
C ALA A 85 17.91 4.30 -3.05
N ILE A 86 17.73 3.20 -2.32
CA ILE A 86 18.82 2.41 -1.70
C ILE A 86 19.95 2.10 -2.69
N TYR A 87 19.61 1.78 -3.94
CA TYR A 87 20.60 1.43 -4.97
C TYR A 87 20.76 2.51 -6.06
N ALA A 88 20.05 3.64 -5.96
CA ALA A 88 20.04 4.69 -6.98
C ALA A 88 21.04 5.83 -6.73
N LYS A 89 22.10 5.60 -5.93
CA LYS A 89 23.14 6.60 -5.56
C LYS A 89 22.57 7.89 -4.95
N VAL A 90 21.46 7.78 -4.23
CA VAL A 90 20.80 8.89 -3.53
C VAL A 90 21.45 9.11 -2.15
N PRO A 91 21.49 10.35 -1.61
CA PRO A 91 22.02 10.59 -0.26
C PRO A 91 21.35 9.73 0.81
N MET A 92 22.16 9.12 1.69
CA MET A 92 21.71 8.20 2.75
C MET A 92 20.63 8.82 3.65
N MET A 93 20.77 10.11 3.97
CA MET A 93 19.80 10.83 4.80
C MET A 93 18.39 10.82 4.18
N LEU A 94 18.28 11.00 2.86
CA LEU A 94 16.99 11.00 2.17
C LEU A 94 16.38 9.59 2.16
N ILE A 95 17.20 8.56 1.94
CA ILE A 95 16.77 7.16 2.00
C ILE A 95 16.19 6.86 3.39
N GLN A 96 16.92 7.22 4.45
CA GLN A 96 16.49 6.99 5.82
C GLN A 96 15.17 7.71 6.14
N ILE A 97 15.05 8.99 5.76
CA ILE A 97 13.81 9.74 5.97
C ILE A 97 12.65 9.05 5.25
N CYS A 98 12.80 8.72 3.97
CA CYS A 98 11.72 8.09 3.20
C CYS A 98 11.33 6.71 3.75
N VAL A 99 12.30 5.85 4.09
CA VAL A 99 12.02 4.49 4.57
C VAL A 99 11.43 4.52 5.98
N TRP A 100 12.03 5.24 6.92
CA TRP A 100 11.54 5.29 8.31
C TRP A 100 10.22 6.03 8.42
N PHE A 101 10.09 7.19 7.79
CA PHE A 101 8.87 7.98 7.84
C PHE A 101 7.73 7.28 7.08
N GLY A 102 7.99 6.85 5.85
CA GLY A 102 7.02 6.13 5.03
C GLY A 102 6.58 4.82 5.66
N GLY A 103 7.53 4.04 6.20
CA GLY A 103 7.23 2.80 6.91
C GLY A 103 6.41 3.01 8.19
N SER A 104 6.74 4.03 8.98
CA SER A 104 6.01 4.34 10.23
C SER A 104 4.58 4.81 9.94
N MET A 105 4.38 5.68 8.95
CA MET A 105 3.05 6.12 8.56
C MET A 105 2.22 4.97 7.98
N LEU A 106 2.84 4.08 7.19
CA LEU A 106 2.17 2.88 6.69
C LEU A 106 1.74 1.97 7.85
N ALA A 107 2.60 1.78 8.86
CA ALA A 107 2.27 1.01 10.05
C ALA A 107 1.08 1.61 10.82
N ILE A 108 1.06 2.93 11.03
CA ILE A 108 -0.09 3.63 11.64
C ILE A 108 -1.35 3.39 10.81
N SER A 109 -1.24 3.44 9.48
CA SER A 109 -2.35 3.16 8.57
C SER A 109 -2.93 1.76 8.76
N ILE A 110 -2.07 0.75 8.92
CA ILE A 110 -2.47 -0.63 9.19
C ILE A 110 -3.15 -0.74 10.57
N ILE A 111 -2.69 -0.01 11.58
CA ILE A 111 -3.35 0.03 12.90
C ILE A 111 -4.76 0.60 12.77
N LEU A 112 -4.95 1.69 12.00
CA LEU A 112 -6.27 2.24 11.72
C LEU A 112 -7.17 1.24 10.99
N PHE A 113 -6.61 0.49 10.03
CA PHE A 113 -7.33 -0.57 9.34
C PHE A 113 -7.82 -1.65 10.32
N ILE A 114 -6.93 -2.16 11.17
CA ILE A 114 -7.23 -3.19 12.16
C ILE A 114 -8.38 -2.71 13.06
N ILE A 115 -8.23 -1.53 13.68
CA ILE A 115 -9.26 -0.96 14.56
C ILE A 115 -10.59 -0.80 13.81
N ASN A 116 -10.54 -0.34 12.55
CA ASN A 116 -11.74 -0.12 11.76
C ASN A 116 -12.44 -1.43 11.38
N VAL A 117 -11.69 -2.49 11.08
CA VAL A 117 -12.23 -3.82 10.78
C VAL A 117 -12.97 -4.37 12.01
N TYR A 118 -12.32 -4.42 13.17
CA TYR A 118 -12.96 -4.91 14.40
C TYR A 118 -14.19 -4.10 14.82
N LYS A 119 -14.26 -2.82 14.45
CA LYS A 119 -15.40 -1.94 14.78
C LYS A 119 -16.55 -1.99 13.79
N ASN A 120 -16.31 -2.30 12.51
CA ASN A 120 -17.29 -2.05 11.45
C ASN A 120 -17.53 -3.25 10.52
N VAL A 121 -16.76 -4.33 10.63
CA VAL A 121 -16.95 -5.56 9.87
C VAL A 121 -17.65 -6.57 10.76
N HIS A 122 -18.96 -6.68 10.59
CA HIS A 122 -19.81 -7.64 11.31
C HIS A 122 -20.56 -8.51 10.30
N SER A 123 -20.78 -9.78 10.63
CA SER A 123 -21.73 -10.63 9.90
C SER A 123 -23.11 -10.00 9.99
N GLY A 124 -23.78 -9.85 8.85
CA GLY A 124 -25.17 -9.40 8.83
C GLY A 124 -26.06 -10.42 9.54
N SER A 125 -26.33 -10.20 10.81
CA SER A 125 -27.41 -10.85 11.55
C SER A 125 -27.98 -9.85 12.55
N GLN A 126 -28.63 -8.80 12.03
CA GLN A 126 -29.73 -8.08 12.66
C GLN A 126 -30.62 -7.54 11.54
N GLU A 127 -31.32 -8.46 10.89
CA GLU A 127 -32.67 -8.25 10.38
C GLU A 127 -33.51 -9.46 10.84
#